data_AF-A0A1R1MMG5-F1
#
_entry.id   AF-A0A1R1MMG5-F1
#
_cell.length_a   1.000
_cell.length_b   1.000
_cell.length_c   1.000
_cell.angle_alpha   90.00
_cell.angle_beta   90.00
_cell.angle_gamma   90.00
#
_symmetry.space_group_name_H-M   'P 1'
#
loop_
_entity.id
_entity.type
_entity.pdbx_description
1 polymer ?
#
loop_
_entity_poly.entity_id
_entity_poly.type
_entity_poly.pdbx_seq_one_letter_code
_entity_poly.pdbx_strand_id
1 'polypeptide(L)'
;MKVKESKEIRLQKVVTKTGAELYRIIVSPSLFYLEQNPLKPSKYGVAYKELKKAYPDFYMFWEIKNGKFTGRLLTATFLDRDDIDRFIDSIITDESYKEYEDVKDEF
;
A
#
# COMPACT_ATOMS: atom_id res chain seq x y z
N MET A 1 20.60 4.82 -17.88
CA MET A 1 20.34 3.78 -16.86
C MET A 1 20.67 2.39 -17.43
N LYS A 2 21.26 1.46 -16.65
CA LYS A 2 21.46 0.04 -17.07
C LYS A 2 20.54 -0.86 -16.25
N VAL A 3 19.58 -1.52 -16.90
CA VAL A 3 18.66 -2.45 -16.24
C VAL A 3 19.42 -3.71 -15.80
N LYS A 4 19.41 -4.03 -14.51
CA LYS A 4 20.05 -5.24 -13.95
C LYS A 4 19.10 -6.42 -13.80
N GLU A 5 17.82 -6.16 -13.57
CA GLU A 5 16.78 -7.17 -13.42
C GLU A 5 15.43 -6.55 -13.83
N SER A 6 14.52 -7.36 -14.38
CA SER A 6 13.15 -6.96 -14.65
C SER A 6 12.19 -7.97 -14.03
N LYS A 7 11.16 -7.49 -13.34
CA LYS A 7 10.10 -8.30 -12.73
C LYS A 7 8.75 -7.68 -13.03
N GLU A 8 7.81 -8.51 -13.46
CA GLU A 8 6.42 -8.10 -13.66
C GLU A 8 5.64 -8.31 -12.36
N ILE A 9 5.02 -7.25 -11.86
CA ILE A 9 4.11 -7.31 -10.70
C ILE A 9 2.69 -7.28 -11.23
N ARG A 10 1.87 -8.25 -10.81
CA ARG A 10 0.47 -8.34 -11.27
C ARG A 10 -0.49 -7.92 -10.18
N LEU A 11 -1.32 -6.93 -10.49
CA LEU A 11 -2.46 -6.55 -9.67
C LEU A 11 -3.70 -7.31 -10.13
N GLN A 12 -4.43 -7.91 -9.20
CA GLN A 12 -5.68 -8.62 -9.45
C GLN A 12 -6.76 -8.08 -8.53
N LYS A 13 -7.98 -7.95 -9.05
CA LYS A 13 -9.17 -7.76 -8.23
C LYS A 13 -9.79 -9.13 -7.96
N VAL A 14 -9.99 -9.46 -6.68
CA VAL A 14 -10.51 -10.75 -6.22
C VAL A 14 -11.75 -10.54 -5.37
N VAL A 15 -12.66 -11.52 -5.39
CA VAL A 15 -13.87 -11.49 -4.57
C VAL A 15 -13.77 -12.58 -3.50
N THR A 16 -13.94 -12.20 -2.24
CA THR A 16 -13.97 -13.17 -1.14
C THR A 16 -15.28 -13.95 -1.14
N LYS A 17 -15.33 -15.06 -0.41
CA LYS A 17 -16.59 -15.81 -0.19
C LYS A 17 -17.69 -14.95 0.46
N THR A 18 -17.32 -13.87 1.17
CA THR A 18 -18.25 -12.93 1.80
C THR A 18 -18.65 -11.78 0.88
N GLY A 19 -18.27 -11.82 -0.40
CA GLY A 19 -18.57 -10.77 -1.38
C GLY A 19 -17.69 -9.52 -1.28
N ALA A 20 -16.62 -9.53 -0.48
CA ALA A 20 -15.70 -8.40 -0.41
C ALA A 20 -14.82 -8.38 -1.66
N GLU A 21 -14.81 -7.26 -2.38
CA GLU A 21 -13.87 -7.02 -3.47
C GLU A 21 -12.55 -6.49 -2.89
N LEU A 22 -11.45 -7.16 -3.20
CA LEU A 22 -10.12 -6.87 -2.67
C LEU A 22 -9.10 -6.86 -3.79
N TYR A 23 -8.04 -6.08 -3.62
CA TYR A 23 -6.87 -6.17 -4.47
C TYR A 23 -5.87 -7.21 -3.95
N ARG A 24 -5.21 -7.88 -4.89
CA ARG A 24 -4.14 -8.84 -4.65
C ARG A 24 -2.95 -8.51 -5.56
N ILE A 25 -1.77 -8.36 -4.97
CA ILE A 25 -0.52 -8.10 -5.68
C ILE A 25 0.27 -9.41 -5.72
N ILE A 26 0.47 -9.98 -6.90
CA ILE A 26 1.26 -11.20 -7.08
C ILE A 26 2.70 -10.82 -7.41
N VAL A 27 3.61 -11.25 -6.55
CA VAL A 27 5.07 -11.10 -6.76
C VAL A 27 5.67 -12.40 -7.28
N SER A 28 5.20 -13.55 -6.77
CA SER A 28 5.57 -14.88 -7.25
C SER A 28 4.48 -15.91 -6.90
N PRO A 29 4.56 -17.17 -7.39
CA PRO A 29 3.60 -18.20 -7.01
C PRO A 29 3.49 -18.44 -5.49
N SER A 30 4.58 -18.18 -4.76
CA SER A 30 4.65 -18.38 -3.31
C SER A 30 4.57 -17.10 -2.50
N LEU A 31 4.56 -15.93 -3.12
CA LEU A 31 4.54 -14.63 -2.44
C LEU A 31 3.53 -13.69 -3.10
N PHE A 32 2.53 -13.28 -2.32
CA PHE A 32 1.59 -12.26 -2.74
C PHE A 32 1.17 -11.40 -1.54
N TYR A 33 0.64 -10.23 -1.86
CA TYR A 33 0.00 -9.35 -0.88
C TYR A 33 -1.50 -9.35 -1.12
N LEU A 34 -2.29 -9.40 -0.06
CA LEU A 34 -3.75 -9.37 -0.12
C LEU A 34 -4.28 -8.19 0.69
N GLU A 35 -5.15 -7.40 0.08
CA GLU A 35 -5.76 -6.25 0.73
C GLU A 35 -6.52 -6.68 2.00
N GLN A 36 -6.41 -5.85 3.04
CA GLN A 36 -7.19 -6.02 4.25
C GLN A 36 -8.68 -5.98 3.91
N ASN A 37 -9.41 -7.01 4.33
CA ASN A 37 -10.85 -7.06 4.14
C ASN A 37 -11.55 -6.07 5.11
N PRO A 38 -12.21 -4.99 4.61
CA PRO A 38 -12.92 -4.03 5.47
C PRO A 38 -14.24 -4.59 6.01
N LEU A 39 -14.78 -5.65 5.40
CA LEU A 39 -16.00 -6.32 5.84
C LEU A 39 -15.73 -7.39 6.91
N LYS A 40 -14.47 -7.71 7.18
CA LYS A 40 -14.12 -8.67 8.22
C LYS A 40 -14.33 -8.03 9.60
N PRO A 41 -15.12 -8.63 10.50
CA PRO A 41 -15.35 -8.11 11.85
C PRO A 41 -14.13 -8.38 12.74
N SER A 42 -13.00 -7.73 12.46
CA SER A 42 -11.77 -7.81 13.24
C SER A 42 -11.23 -6.41 13.53
N LYS A 43 -10.33 -6.28 14.52
CA LYS A 43 -9.66 -5.01 14.86
C LYS A 43 -9.13 -4.27 13.62
N TYR A 44 -8.40 -4.99 12.76
CA TYR A 44 -7.82 -4.43 11.53
C TYR A 44 -8.85 -4.20 10.42
N GLY A 45 -9.91 -5.01 10.34
CA GLY A 45 -10.98 -4.79 9.36
C GLY A 45 -11.78 -3.52 9.67
N VAL A 46 -12.12 -3.31 10.94
CA VAL A 46 -12.80 -2.09 11.41
C VAL A 46 -11.91 -0.86 11.22
N ALA A 47 -10.64 -0.93 11.66
CA ALA A 47 -9.71 0.19 11.49
C ALA A 47 -9.51 0.54 10.01
N TYR A 48 -9.32 -0.46 9.15
CA TYR A 48 -9.17 -0.24 7.71
C TYR A 48 -10.42 0.37 7.07
N LYS A 49 -11.62 -0.08 7.48
CA LYS A 49 -12.88 0.52 7.02
C LYS A 49 -12.97 2.01 7.35
N GLU A 50 -12.57 2.42 8.56
CA GLU A 50 -12.56 3.83 8.93
C GLU A 50 -11.48 4.62 8.18
N LEU A 51 -10.28 4.05 8.02
CA LEU A 51 -9.21 4.67 7.22
C LEU A 51 -9.66 4.92 5.79
N LYS A 52 -10.35 3.99 5.14
CA LYS A 52 -10.86 4.16 3.77
C LYS A 52 -11.92 5.26 3.63
N LYS A 53 -12.60 5.66 4.72
CA LYS A 53 -13.52 6.81 4.66
C LYS A 53 -12.76 8.14 4.63
N ALA A 54 -11.66 8.22 5.36
CA ALA A 54 -10.80 9.41 5.39
C ALA A 54 -9.87 9.47 4.17
N TYR A 55 -9.35 8.31 3.75
CA TYR A 55 -8.40 8.14 2.65
C TYR A 55 -8.87 7.02 1.72
N PRO A 56 -9.79 7.31 0.78
CA PRO A 56 -10.34 6.31 -0.14
C PRO A 56 -9.29 5.56 -0.96
N ASP A 57 -8.17 6.21 -1.26
CA ASP A 57 -7.08 5.64 -2.06
C ASP A 57 -5.96 5.03 -1.22
N PHE A 58 -6.13 4.95 0.10
CA PHE A 58 -5.23 4.20 0.97
C PHE A 58 -5.49 2.70 0.82
N TYR A 59 -4.43 1.91 0.71
CA TYR A 59 -4.49 0.47 0.63
C TYR A 59 -3.55 -0.16 1.64
N MET A 60 -4.03 -1.17 2.34
CA MET A 60 -3.24 -1.96 3.28
C MET A 60 -3.28 -3.41 2.85
N PHE A 61 -2.11 -3.97 2.55
CA PHE A 61 -1.99 -5.35 2.12
C PHE A 61 -1.14 -6.17 3.08
N TRP A 62 -1.62 -7.37 3.39
CA TRP A 62 -0.89 -8.35 4.19
C TRP A 62 -0.04 -9.24 3.29
N GLU A 63 1.22 -9.41 3.67
CA GLU A 63 2.12 -10.36 3.01
C GLU A 63 1.73 -11.79 3.35
N ILE A 64 1.53 -12.59 2.31
CA ILE A 64 1.29 -14.02 2.38
C ILE A 64 2.41 -14.73 1.63
N LYS A 65 3.20 -15.51 2.37
CA LYS A 65 4.30 -16.29 1.84
C LYS A 65 4.10 -17.77 2.14
N ASN A 66 4.19 -18.62 1.11
CA ASN A 66 3.92 -20.06 1.20
C ASN A 66 2.58 -20.36 1.89
N GLY A 67 1.55 -19.56 1.58
CA GLY A 67 0.20 -19.71 2.14
C GLY A 67 0.02 -19.23 3.59
N LYS A 68 1.05 -18.62 4.21
CA LYS A 68 0.99 -18.12 5.58
C LYS A 68 1.16 -16.61 5.65
N PHE A 69 0.42 -15.97 6.55
CA PHE A 69 0.66 -14.57 6.90
C PHE A 69 2.04 -14.44 7.55
N THR A 70 2.84 -13.49 7.06
CA THR A 70 4.18 -13.26 7.62
C THR A 70 4.19 -12.17 8.69
N GLY A 71 3.09 -11.42 8.82
CA GLY A 71 2.98 -10.24 9.67
C GLY A 71 3.52 -8.96 9.05
N ARG A 72 4.12 -9.04 7.84
CA ARG A 72 4.55 -7.86 7.08
C ARG A 72 3.36 -7.20 6.38
N LEU A 73 3.42 -5.89 6.31
CA LEU A 73 2.43 -5.04 5.65
C LEU A 73 3.09 -4.28 4.50
N LEU A 74 2.36 -4.19 3.39
CA LEU A 74 2.59 -3.21 2.35
C LEU A 74 1.44 -2.22 2.43
N THR A 75 1.72 -0.97 2.77
CA THR A 75 0.75 0.13 2.70
C THR A 75 1.11 1.01 1.52
N ALA A 76 0.13 1.35 0.71
CA ALA A 76 0.29 2.22 -0.45
C ALA A 76 -0.89 3.17 -0.51
N THR A 77 -0.69 4.36 -1.05
CA THR A 77 -1.76 5.28 -1.35
C THR A 77 -1.48 5.91 -2.70
N PHE A 78 -2.50 6.07 -3.53
CA PHE A 78 -2.40 6.94 -4.70
C PHE A 78 -2.71 8.35 -4.21
N LEU A 79 -1.75 9.25 -4.37
CA LEU A 79 -1.86 10.64 -3.95
C LEU A 79 -1.42 11.51 -5.12
N ASP A 80 -2.11 12.62 -5.30
CA ASP A 80 -1.60 13.69 -6.14
C ASP A 80 -0.42 14.37 -5.43
N ARG A 81 0.39 15.13 -6.18
CA ARG A 81 1.61 15.76 -5.66
C ARG A 81 1.36 16.55 -4.37
N ASP A 82 0.31 17.37 -4.35
CA ASP A 82 -0.04 18.21 -3.20
C ASP A 82 -0.41 17.38 -1.96
N ASP A 83 -0.99 16.19 -2.15
CA ASP A 83 -1.34 15.31 -1.03
C ASP A 83 -0.12 14.54 -0.50
N ILE A 84 0.85 14.23 -1.36
CA ILE A 84 2.14 13.66 -0.95
C ILE A 84 2.88 14.67 -0.06
N ASP A 85 2.96 15.93 -0.48
CA ASP A 85 3.67 16.97 0.26
C ASP A 85 3.05 17.16 1.66
N ARG A 86 1.72 17.25 1.75
CA ARG A 86 1.01 17.32 3.04
C ARG A 86 1.25 16.09 3.91
N PHE A 87 1.27 14.89 3.31
CA PHE A 87 1.50 13.65 4.04
C PHE A 87 2.93 13.61 4.61
N ILE A 88 3.93 13.96 3.80
CA ILE A 88 5.33 14.06 4.19
C ILE A 88 5.50 15.09 5.32
N ASP A 89 4.96 16.29 5.16
CA ASP A 89 5.02 17.35 6.18
C ASP A 89 4.36 16.93 7.50
N SER A 90 3.29 16.13 7.44
CA SER A 90 2.60 15.63 8.63
C SER A 90 3.39 14.58 9.41
N ILE A 91 4.35 13.92 8.76
CA ILE A 91 5.16 12.84 9.33
C ILE A 91 6.54 13.35 9.74
N ILE A 92 7.14 14.20 8.90
CA ILE A 92 8.48 14.72 9.13
C ILE A 92 8.37 16.04 9.88
N THR A 93 8.35 15.95 11.20
CA THR A 93 8.32 17.10 12.10
C THR A 93 9.70 17.72 12.36
N ASP A 94 10.74 17.23 11.68
CA ASP A 94 12.12 17.65 11.86
C ASP A 94 12.39 18.92 11.02
N GLU A 95 12.84 20.00 11.67
CA GLU A 95 13.11 21.26 10.97
C GLU A 95 14.20 21.15 9.91
N SER A 96 15.15 20.21 10.07
CA SER A 96 16.20 19.96 9.07
C SER A 96 15.64 19.45 7.74
N TYR A 97 14.44 18.85 7.75
CA TYR A 97 13.79 18.40 6.51
C TYR A 97 13.41 19.57 5.59
N LYS A 98 13.10 20.74 6.17
CA LYS A 98 12.75 21.95 5.41
C LYS A 98 13.92 22.52 4.59
N GLU A 99 15.14 22.07 4.87
CA GLU A 99 16.35 22.51 4.16
C GLU A 99 16.63 21.69 2.89
N TYR A 100 15.93 20.57 2.69
CA TYR A 100 16.07 19.76 1.49
C TYR A 100 15.19 20.30 0.37
N GLU A 101 15.80 20.58 -0.79
CA GLU A 101 15.06 20.97 -1.99
C GLU A 101 14.56 19.74 -2.77
N ASP A 102 13.39 19.89 -3.40
CA ASP A 102 12.82 18.89 -4.31
C ASP A 102 13.69 18.80 -5.58
N VAL A 103 14.67 17.90 -5.58
CA VAL A 103 15.54 17.64 -6.73
C VAL A 103 14.81 16.68 -7.66
N LYS A 104 14.29 17.21 -8.77
CA LYS A 104 13.81 16.38 -9.87
C LYS A 104 15.00 15.83 -10.63
N ASP A 105 15.11 14.51 -10.69
CA ASP A 105 15.98 13.86 -11.67
C ASP A 105 15.42 14.17 -13.07
N GLU A 106 16.20 14.87 -13.90
CA GLU A 106 15.91 15.03 -15.33
C GLU A 106 16.21 13.70 -16.05
N PHE A 107 15.18 13.15 -16.71
CA PHE A 107 15.23 11.86 -17.42
C PHE A 107 15.58 12.02 -18.91
#